data_AF-A0A3R5TIG6-F1
#
_entry.id   AF-A0A3R5TIG6-F1
#
_cell.length_a   1.000
_cell.length_b   1.000
_cell.length_c   1.000
_cell.angle_alpha   90.00
_cell.angle_beta   90.00
_cell.angle_gamma   90.00
#
_symmetry.space_group_name_H-M   'P 1'
#
loop_
_entity.id
_entity.type
_entity.pdbx_description
1 polymer ?
#
loop_
_entity_poly.entity_id
_entity_poly.type
_entity_poly.pdbx_seq_one_letter_code
_entity_poly.pdbx_strand_id
1 'polypeptide(L)'
;MYRQVIRHQHDSCHDVYWTSTSRDFTPHDCFTLRGPHHWFGGSLLSSQYMPLQYAEVPMQPYITNDILFKSKVEKDRTNVFGNVVERFWINSNGVGIVVDSSVPLHVSLNESGSSLLCFKGDYNESPFPNPNNEPPFLKYTICKEDNVKKMRDFFQRTHFEKPQGIPDLSVMQKVTWSTKANNSAQMVGILKQTHSDVSAVLTPFVSVDNNTRNFAQNSALFIHDKGGKAPTLTGWYGGLVGILDFSNPKTQEWYKQKLEDMKNVIGGNGFKGDNFNETLLPDRELYIRWLQVATYLPVMKFSIPPWDYDEEMVTLTKTMLEKRESILPLLEKAAREAEHYGAPIIRPLWWVSPTDQDALAVGNQFLVGETLLVAPVLMPGTTEIDIYLPEGTWHDEINDKDWDGRQWLKSYKVELHQIATFTQARTI
;
A
#
# COMPACT_ATOMS: atom_id res chain seq x y z
N MET A 1 33.78 -1.50 15.06
CA MET A 1 32.35 -1.90 15.02
C MET A 1 32.14 -2.96 16.08
N TYR A 2 31.05 -2.87 16.83
CA TYR A 2 30.65 -3.90 17.78
C TYR A 2 29.28 -4.44 17.39
N ARG A 3 29.13 -5.77 17.41
CA ARG A 3 27.85 -6.45 17.29
C ARG A 3 27.47 -7.00 18.66
N GLN A 4 26.31 -6.58 19.16
CA GLN A 4 25.71 -7.13 20.36
C GLN A 4 24.40 -7.82 19.98
N VAL A 5 24.21 -9.04 20.47
CA VAL A 5 22.96 -9.79 20.30
C VAL A 5 22.38 -10.03 21.69
N ILE A 6 21.19 -9.49 21.93
CA ILE A 6 20.48 -9.63 23.20
C ILE A 6 19.31 -10.58 22.95
N ARG A 7 19.35 -11.75 23.60
CA ARG A 7 18.28 -12.74 23.53
C ARG A 7 17.19 -12.39 24.53
N HIS A 8 15.94 -12.43 24.08
CA HIS A 8 14.78 -12.28 24.97
C HIS A 8 14.59 -13.60 25.73
N GLN A 9 14.40 -13.53 27.05
CA GLN A 9 14.40 -14.74 27.89
C GLN A 9 13.22 -15.68 27.62
N HIS A 10 12.09 -15.17 27.10
CA HIS A 10 10.84 -15.92 26.96
C HIS A 10 10.28 -15.95 25.53
N ASP A 11 10.93 -15.26 24.60
CA ASP A 11 10.50 -15.20 23.20
C ASP A 11 11.60 -15.74 22.28
N SER A 12 11.22 -16.20 21.09
CA SER A 12 12.13 -16.63 20.02
C SER A 12 12.84 -15.45 19.32
N CYS A 13 12.91 -14.30 19.98
CA CYS A 13 13.39 -13.03 19.48
C CYS A 13 14.78 -12.67 19.99
N HIS A 14 15.52 -11.97 19.14
CA HIS A 14 16.83 -11.42 19.43
C HIS A 14 16.90 -9.98 18.94
N ASP A 15 17.32 -9.07 19.80
CA ASP A 15 17.69 -7.72 19.38
C ASP A 15 19.16 -7.71 18.97
N VAL A 16 19.41 -7.17 17.78
CA VAL A 16 20.75 -7.03 17.22
C VAL A 16 21.10 -5.57 17.14
N TYR A 17 22.22 -5.22 17.75
CA TYR A 17 22.77 -3.87 17.76
C TYR A 17 24.14 -3.90 17.09
N TRP A 18 24.28 -3.04 16.10
CA TRP A 18 25.53 -2.76 15.44
C TRP A 18 25.90 -1.30 15.70
N THR A 19 26.95 -1.09 16.48
CA THR A 19 27.45 0.26 16.78
C THR A 19 28.77 0.47 16.08
N SER A 20 28.86 1.55 15.30
CA SER A 20 30.13 1.98 14.75
C SER A 20 30.90 2.86 15.72
N THR A 21 32.20 2.65 15.82
CA THR A 21 33.13 3.52 16.56
C THR A 21 33.81 4.54 15.65
N SER A 22 33.59 4.45 14.34
CA SER A 22 34.11 5.37 13.33
C SER A 22 32.98 5.82 12.40
N ARG A 23 33.08 7.04 11.88
CA ARG A 23 32.14 7.56 10.88
C ARG A 23 32.36 6.98 9.49
N ASP A 24 33.55 6.46 9.22
CA ASP A 24 33.91 5.90 7.92
C ASP A 24 33.42 4.46 7.75
N PHE A 25 32.87 3.88 8.82
CA PHE A 25 32.35 2.52 8.80
C PHE A 25 30.84 2.55 9.03
N THR A 26 30.10 2.14 8.01
CA THR A 26 28.64 2.11 8.02
C THR A 26 28.16 0.71 8.35
N PRO A 27 27.44 0.50 9.47
CA PRO A 27 26.90 -0.80 9.81
C PRO A 27 25.96 -1.36 8.74
N HIS A 28 26.20 -2.61 8.38
CA HIS A 28 25.53 -3.30 7.28
C HIS A 28 25.28 -4.76 7.68
N ASP A 29 24.07 -5.27 7.43
CA ASP A 29 23.71 -6.67 7.65
C ASP A 29 22.83 -7.20 6.51
N CYS A 30 23.04 -8.44 6.08
CA CYS A 30 22.38 -9.03 4.91
C CYS A 30 21.79 -10.41 5.20
N PHE A 31 20.65 -10.69 4.59
CA PHE A 31 19.91 -11.94 4.70
C PHE A 31 19.68 -12.55 3.32
N THR A 32 19.72 -13.87 3.23
CA THR A 32 19.43 -14.59 1.98
C THR A 32 17.99 -14.32 1.52
N LEU A 33 17.84 -13.64 0.39
CA LEU A 33 16.55 -13.29 -0.21
C LEU A 33 16.01 -14.39 -1.12
N ARG A 34 16.89 -15.07 -1.89
CA ARG A 34 16.52 -16.22 -2.75
C ARG A 34 16.97 -17.53 -2.13
N GLY A 35 16.05 -18.47 -1.99
CA GLY A 35 16.28 -19.79 -1.41
C GLY A 35 15.00 -20.64 -1.46
N PRO A 36 14.89 -21.72 -0.67
CA PRO A 36 13.66 -22.51 -0.54
C PRO A 36 12.55 -21.77 0.23
N HIS A 37 12.73 -20.47 0.47
CA HIS A 37 11.82 -19.63 1.23
C HIS A 37 11.49 -18.36 0.46
N HIS A 38 10.38 -17.75 0.83
CA HIS A 38 9.80 -16.60 0.17
C HIS A 38 9.69 -15.43 1.16
N TRP A 39 10.15 -14.24 0.77
CA TRP A 39 10.10 -13.03 1.59
C TRP A 39 8.93 -12.11 1.23
N PHE A 40 8.37 -11.46 2.24
CA PHE A 40 7.22 -10.55 2.16
C PHE A 40 7.42 -9.33 3.09
N GLY A 41 6.59 -8.31 2.94
CA GLY A 41 6.61 -7.08 3.74
C GLY A 41 7.38 -5.94 3.07
N GLY A 42 7.96 -5.05 3.87
CA GLY A 42 8.72 -3.92 3.40
C GLY A 42 7.84 -2.74 2.93
N SER A 43 8.16 -2.20 1.76
CA SER A 43 7.52 -1.00 1.22
C SER A 43 6.75 -1.33 -0.04
N LEU A 44 5.73 -0.53 -0.33
CA LEU A 44 5.15 -0.47 -1.66
C LEU A 44 6.24 -0.11 -2.68
N LEU A 45 6.35 -0.87 -3.76
CA LEU A 45 7.31 -0.59 -4.84
C LEU A 45 6.57 -0.11 -6.11
N SER A 46 7.26 0.64 -6.97
CA SER A 46 6.74 1.01 -8.29
C SER A 46 6.35 -0.20 -9.14
N SER A 47 7.15 -1.27 -9.05
CA SER A 47 6.85 -2.58 -9.58
C SER A 47 6.75 -3.53 -8.39
N GLN A 48 5.52 -3.79 -7.94
CA GLN A 48 5.30 -4.65 -6.79
C GLN A 48 5.46 -6.11 -7.18
N TYR A 49 6.31 -6.81 -6.43
CA TYR A 49 6.46 -8.27 -6.53
C TYR A 49 6.05 -8.92 -5.22
N MET A 50 5.37 -10.05 -5.33
CA MET A 50 5.06 -10.93 -4.23
C MET A 50 5.30 -12.36 -4.71
N PRO A 51 6.28 -13.09 -4.16
CA PRO A 51 7.24 -12.70 -3.12
C PRO A 51 8.30 -11.66 -3.57
N LEU A 52 8.94 -11.01 -2.59
CA LEU A 52 9.90 -9.91 -2.79
C LEU A 52 11.18 -10.29 -3.55
N GLN A 53 11.50 -11.58 -3.65
CA GLN A 53 12.75 -12.06 -4.26
C GLN A 53 12.88 -11.78 -5.77
N TYR A 54 11.78 -11.39 -6.41
CA TYR A 54 11.74 -10.95 -7.80
C TYR A 54 11.96 -9.45 -7.96
N ALA A 55 11.94 -8.67 -6.86
CA ALA A 55 12.27 -7.26 -6.89
C ALA A 55 13.79 -7.05 -6.95
N GLU A 56 14.20 -5.99 -7.63
CA GLU A 56 15.58 -5.50 -7.67
C GLU A 56 15.60 -4.04 -7.28
N VAL A 57 16.29 -3.73 -6.17
CA VAL A 57 16.34 -2.42 -5.55
C VAL A 57 17.78 -2.16 -5.10
N PRO A 58 18.49 -1.18 -5.68
CA PRO A 58 19.82 -0.83 -5.21
C PRO A 58 19.76 -0.22 -3.82
N MET A 59 20.87 -0.28 -3.08
CA MET A 59 20.98 0.25 -1.73
C MET A 59 20.67 1.74 -1.72
N GLN A 60 19.59 2.13 -1.03
CA GLN A 60 19.09 3.49 -1.04
C GLN A 60 18.32 3.82 0.25
N PRO A 61 18.12 5.11 0.58
CA PRO A 61 17.40 5.51 1.78
C PRO A 61 15.99 4.90 1.85
N TYR A 62 15.63 4.29 2.97
CA TYR A 62 14.32 3.66 3.17
C TYR A 62 13.32 4.68 3.75
N ILE A 63 12.81 5.53 2.85
CA ILE A 63 11.91 6.65 3.16
C ILE A 63 10.71 6.65 2.22
N THR A 64 9.62 7.28 2.65
CA THR A 64 8.43 7.45 1.83
C THR A 64 8.69 8.36 0.64
N ASN A 65 8.17 8.02 -0.54
CA ASN A 65 8.29 8.84 -1.73
C ASN A 65 7.05 8.71 -2.64
N ASP A 66 6.86 9.69 -3.53
CA ASP A 66 5.88 9.60 -4.61
C ASP A 66 6.49 8.81 -5.78
N ILE A 67 6.06 7.55 -5.91
CA ILE A 67 6.52 6.62 -6.96
C ILE A 67 6.00 6.98 -8.36
N LEU A 68 4.97 7.81 -8.48
CA LEU A 68 4.35 8.18 -9.75
C LEU A 68 4.91 9.51 -10.31
N PHE A 69 5.29 10.44 -9.42
CA PHE A 69 5.81 11.76 -9.79
C PHE A 69 7.16 11.71 -10.53
N LYS A 70 7.98 10.68 -10.27
CA LYS A 70 9.32 10.54 -10.89
C LYS A 70 9.33 10.24 -12.38
N SER A 71 8.22 9.78 -12.96
CA SER A 71 8.15 9.59 -14.41
C SER A 71 8.27 10.91 -15.20
N LYS A 72 8.17 12.08 -14.54
CA LYS A 72 7.91 13.36 -15.23
C LYS A 72 8.98 14.44 -15.11
N VAL A 73 9.84 14.47 -14.08
CA VAL A 73 10.70 15.67 -13.85
C VAL A 73 12.15 15.41 -13.41
N GLU A 74 12.49 14.33 -12.72
CA GLU A 74 13.86 14.12 -12.18
C GLU A 74 14.41 12.73 -12.49
N LYS A 75 15.34 12.63 -13.45
CA LYS A 75 16.03 11.38 -13.80
C LYS A 75 17.03 10.90 -12.74
N ASP A 76 17.45 11.77 -11.83
CA ASP A 76 18.63 11.53 -10.97
C ASP A 76 18.32 11.20 -9.50
N ARG A 77 17.05 11.21 -9.07
CA ARG A 77 16.68 10.76 -7.71
C ARG A 77 16.00 9.40 -7.75
N THR A 78 16.75 8.35 -7.43
CA THR A 78 16.41 6.94 -7.68
C THR A 78 15.65 6.23 -6.57
N ASN A 79 15.06 6.97 -5.60
CA ASN A 79 14.26 6.31 -4.55
C ASN A 79 13.00 5.60 -5.11
N VAL A 80 12.92 4.28 -5.06
CA VAL A 80 11.84 3.44 -5.61
C VAL A 80 10.79 3.02 -4.58
N PHE A 81 11.00 3.34 -3.30
CA PHE A 81 10.05 3.05 -2.23
C PHE A 81 8.85 3.99 -2.30
N GLY A 82 7.68 3.45 -2.02
CA GLY A 82 6.38 4.10 -2.15
C GLY A 82 6.03 5.02 -1.00
N ASN A 83 4.76 5.41 -0.95
CA ASN A 83 4.17 6.20 0.12
C ASN A 83 3.93 5.38 1.41
N VAL A 84 3.92 4.04 1.32
CA VAL A 84 3.83 3.13 2.46
C VAL A 84 5.16 2.41 2.62
N VAL A 85 5.80 2.64 3.77
CA VAL A 85 7.14 2.12 4.08
C VAL A 85 7.09 1.52 5.47
N GLU A 86 7.03 0.20 5.54
CA GLU A 86 7.06 -0.51 6.81
C GLU A 86 8.46 -1.10 7.01
N ARG A 87 9.02 -0.90 8.20
CA ARG A 87 10.36 -1.40 8.55
C ARG A 87 10.32 -2.85 9.04
N PHE A 88 9.47 -3.69 8.46
CA PHE A 88 9.39 -5.10 8.80
C PHE A 88 9.36 -6.00 7.56
N TRP A 89 9.96 -7.17 7.69
CA TRP A 89 10.03 -8.22 6.68
C TRP A 89 9.78 -9.57 7.32
N ILE A 90 9.05 -10.44 6.65
CA ILE A 90 8.77 -11.81 7.11
C ILE A 90 9.04 -12.80 5.98
N ASN A 91 9.33 -14.05 6.29
CA ASN A 91 9.49 -15.10 5.28
C ASN A 91 8.69 -16.37 5.56
N SER A 92 8.55 -17.20 4.53
CA SER A 92 7.80 -18.47 4.55
C SER A 92 8.24 -19.42 5.65
N ASN A 93 9.53 -19.41 6.00
CA ASN A 93 10.10 -20.19 7.09
C ASN A 93 9.80 -19.61 8.47
N GLY A 94 8.95 -18.60 8.61
CA GLY A 94 8.59 -18.00 9.88
C GLY A 94 9.72 -17.19 10.53
N VAL A 95 10.64 -16.62 9.75
CA VAL A 95 11.57 -15.60 10.25
C VAL A 95 10.94 -14.23 10.03
N GLY A 96 11.02 -13.37 11.03
CA GLY A 96 10.58 -11.97 10.94
C GLY A 96 11.67 -11.03 11.41
N ILE A 97 11.83 -9.90 10.73
CA ILE A 97 12.77 -8.85 11.08
C ILE A 97 12.02 -7.53 11.15
N VAL A 98 12.24 -6.74 12.20
CA VAL A 98 11.77 -5.36 12.31
C VAL A 98 12.95 -4.45 12.64
N VAL A 99 13.15 -3.40 11.85
CA VAL A 99 14.22 -2.43 12.04
C VAL A 99 13.70 -1.25 12.84
N ASP A 100 14.45 -0.85 13.87
CA ASP A 100 14.07 0.23 14.78
C ASP A 100 13.89 1.56 14.01
N SER A 101 12.88 2.35 14.40
CA SER A 101 12.53 3.61 13.72
C SER A 101 13.63 4.68 13.84
N SER A 102 14.50 4.59 14.85
CA SER A 102 15.63 5.50 15.04
C SER A 102 16.76 5.30 14.02
N VAL A 103 16.84 4.13 13.37
CA VAL A 103 17.92 3.82 12.43
C VAL A 103 17.82 4.72 11.18
N PRO A 104 18.91 5.35 10.72
CA PRO A 104 18.96 6.04 9.43
C PRO A 104 19.04 5.00 8.28
N LEU A 105 17.94 4.27 8.09
CA LEU A 105 17.89 3.01 7.37
C LEU A 105 17.98 3.20 5.86
N HIS A 106 18.85 2.40 5.25
CA HIS A 106 18.92 2.14 3.83
C HIS A 106 18.67 0.65 3.59
N VAL A 107 17.98 0.33 2.49
CA VAL A 107 17.60 -1.04 2.14
C VAL A 107 17.99 -1.32 0.69
N SER A 108 18.49 -2.53 0.43
CA SER A 108 18.61 -3.10 -0.91
C SER A 108 17.87 -4.44 -1.00
N LEU A 109 17.38 -4.76 -2.20
CA LEU A 109 16.79 -6.05 -2.55
C LEU A 109 17.48 -6.58 -3.80
N ASN A 110 18.15 -7.72 -3.71
CA ASN A 110 18.80 -8.38 -4.84
C ASN A 110 19.72 -7.44 -5.66
N GLU A 111 20.37 -6.47 -5.02
CA GLU A 111 21.21 -5.49 -5.71
C GLU A 111 22.30 -6.20 -6.52
N SER A 112 22.40 -5.86 -7.81
CA SER A 112 23.36 -6.45 -8.75
C SER A 112 23.32 -7.99 -8.78
N GLY A 113 22.15 -8.59 -8.58
CA GLY A 113 21.97 -10.05 -8.56
C GLY A 113 22.50 -10.76 -7.30
N SER A 114 22.80 -10.01 -6.23
CA SER A 114 23.35 -10.56 -4.98
C SER A 114 22.48 -11.62 -4.30
N SER A 115 21.18 -11.69 -4.61
CA SER A 115 20.21 -12.55 -3.93
C SER A 115 20.11 -12.29 -2.42
N LEU A 116 20.39 -11.05 -1.99
CA LEU A 116 20.36 -10.63 -0.59
C LEU A 116 19.31 -9.52 -0.35
N LEU A 117 18.74 -9.53 0.86
CA LEU A 117 18.04 -8.42 1.49
C LEU A 117 19.02 -7.79 2.47
N CYS A 118 19.40 -6.54 2.28
CA CYS A 118 20.39 -5.90 3.13
C CYS A 118 19.86 -4.63 3.79
N PHE A 119 20.31 -4.41 5.03
CA PHE A 119 20.05 -3.24 5.83
C PHE A 119 21.36 -2.51 6.12
N LYS A 120 21.37 -1.20 5.90
CA LYS A 120 22.51 -0.34 6.19
C LYS A 120 22.04 0.88 6.97
N GLY A 121 22.66 1.15 8.13
CA GLY A 121 22.39 2.37 8.88
C GLY A 121 23.40 3.43 8.46
N ASP A 122 22.97 4.49 7.78
CA ASP A 122 23.88 5.46 7.15
C ASP A 122 23.31 6.89 7.19
N TYR A 123 24.15 7.86 7.56
CA TYR A 123 23.80 9.28 7.49
C TYR A 123 24.32 9.96 6.22
N ASN A 124 25.32 9.38 5.54
CA ASN A 124 25.97 10.00 4.40
C ASN A 124 25.08 9.97 3.15
N GLU A 125 25.06 11.07 2.39
CA GLU A 125 24.24 11.24 1.18
C GLU A 125 22.76 10.86 1.37
N SER A 126 22.29 11.01 2.61
CA SER A 126 20.98 10.55 3.04
C SER A 126 20.08 11.71 3.49
N PRO A 127 18.75 11.54 3.44
CA PRO A 127 17.80 12.50 3.99
C PRO A 127 17.76 12.48 5.53
N PHE A 128 18.47 11.58 6.20
CA PHE A 128 18.43 11.45 7.65
C PHE A 128 19.28 12.54 8.33
N PRO A 129 18.71 13.37 9.21
CA PRO A 129 19.45 14.43 9.86
C PRO A 129 20.44 13.84 10.88
N ASN A 130 21.65 14.40 10.92
CA ASN A 130 22.67 14.08 11.92
C ASN A 130 23.30 15.35 12.52
N PRO A 131 22.53 16.16 13.27
CA PRO A 131 23.00 17.46 13.76
C PRO A 131 24.15 17.33 14.77
N ASN A 132 24.16 16.24 15.54
CA ASN A 132 25.17 15.95 16.55
C ASN A 132 26.41 15.22 15.99
N ASN A 133 26.41 14.91 14.68
CA ASN A 133 27.51 14.22 14.01
C ASN A 133 27.83 12.87 14.66
N GLU A 134 26.80 12.14 15.06
CA GLU A 134 26.89 10.84 15.72
C GLU A 134 27.33 9.74 14.71
N PRO A 135 28.09 8.71 15.15
CA PRO A 135 28.41 7.58 14.31
C PRO A 135 27.17 6.82 13.84
N PRO A 136 27.17 6.25 12.63
CA PRO A 136 26.05 5.44 12.15
C PRO A 136 25.89 4.14 12.97
N PHE A 137 24.64 3.69 13.10
CA PHE A 137 24.27 2.46 13.81
C PHE A 137 23.17 1.70 13.06
N LEU A 138 23.06 0.40 13.32
CA LEU A 138 21.96 -0.44 12.86
C LEU A 138 21.39 -1.20 14.05
N LYS A 139 20.07 -1.14 14.22
CA LYS A 139 19.34 -1.80 15.30
C LYS A 139 18.09 -2.47 14.73
N TYR A 140 17.94 -3.76 14.96
CA TYR A 140 16.77 -4.50 14.53
C TYR A 140 16.47 -5.68 15.48
N THR A 141 15.23 -6.14 15.47
CA THR A 141 14.80 -7.35 16.18
C THR A 141 14.52 -8.43 15.15
N ILE A 142 15.01 -9.64 15.39
CA ILE A 142 14.78 -10.82 14.56
C ILE A 142 14.13 -11.92 15.40
N CYS A 143 13.04 -12.51 14.90
CA CYS A 143 12.26 -13.52 15.61
C CYS A 143 12.03 -14.75 14.74
N LYS A 144 11.64 -15.86 15.38
CA LYS A 144 11.36 -17.14 14.71
C LYS A 144 10.05 -17.76 15.18
N GLU A 145 9.22 -18.15 14.22
CA GLU A 145 7.96 -18.88 14.39
C GLU A 145 7.93 -20.08 13.45
N ASP A 146 6.88 -20.91 13.53
CA ASP A 146 6.79 -22.13 12.71
C ASP A 146 6.60 -21.84 11.21
N ASN A 147 5.89 -20.76 10.87
CA ASN A 147 5.60 -20.36 9.50
C ASN A 147 5.30 -18.86 9.39
N VAL A 148 5.17 -18.38 8.15
CA VAL A 148 4.91 -16.96 7.85
C VAL A 148 3.64 -16.40 8.50
N LYS A 149 2.56 -17.16 8.59
CA LYS A 149 1.30 -16.71 9.20
C LYS A 149 1.47 -16.50 10.71
N LYS A 150 2.06 -17.49 11.40
CA LYS A 150 2.35 -17.36 12.84
C LYS A 150 3.29 -16.19 13.12
N MET A 151 4.34 -16.00 12.30
CA MET A 151 5.26 -14.86 12.40
C MET A 151 4.53 -13.53 12.25
N ARG A 152 3.71 -13.41 11.21
CA ARG A 152 2.89 -12.22 10.96
C ARG A 152 1.97 -11.90 12.13
N ASP A 153 1.24 -12.89 12.63
CA ASP A 153 0.31 -12.71 13.75
C ASP A 153 1.05 -12.40 15.06
N PHE A 154 2.24 -12.96 15.26
CA PHE A 154 3.11 -12.63 16.38
C PHE A 154 3.53 -11.16 16.32
N PHE A 155 4.04 -10.66 15.18
CA PHE A 155 4.41 -9.26 15.01
C PHE A 155 3.23 -8.30 15.12
N GLN A 156 2.08 -8.64 14.55
CA GLN A 156 0.86 -7.84 14.68
C GLN A 156 0.42 -7.65 16.13
N ARG A 157 0.70 -8.62 17.02
CA ARG A 157 0.37 -8.51 18.46
C ARG A 157 1.44 -7.80 19.29
N THR A 158 2.70 -7.87 18.88
CA THR A 158 3.85 -7.48 19.73
C THR A 158 4.53 -6.18 19.29
N HIS A 159 4.49 -5.85 18.00
CA HIS A 159 5.24 -4.74 17.41
C HIS A 159 4.36 -3.69 16.72
N PHE A 160 3.08 -3.99 16.50
CA PHE A 160 2.14 -3.08 15.83
C PHE A 160 0.92 -2.80 16.69
N GLU A 161 0.48 -1.55 16.68
CA GLU A 161 -0.80 -1.17 17.28
C GLU A 161 -1.94 -1.76 16.46
N LYS A 162 -2.96 -2.28 17.14
CA LYS A 162 -4.18 -2.74 16.46
C LYS A 162 -5.05 -1.54 16.08
N PRO A 163 -5.78 -1.62 14.96
CA PRO A 163 -6.83 -0.66 14.65
C PRO A 163 -7.80 -0.55 15.83
N GLN A 164 -8.15 0.67 16.22
CA GLN A 164 -9.09 0.95 17.33
C GLN A 164 -10.56 0.95 16.88
N GLY A 165 -10.79 0.67 15.60
CA GLY A 165 -12.09 0.74 14.95
C GLY A 165 -11.98 0.23 13.52
N ILE A 166 -13.12 -0.15 12.95
CA ILE A 166 -13.25 -0.27 11.49
C ILE A 166 -13.51 1.10 10.86
N PRO A 167 -12.98 1.38 9.65
CA PRO A 167 -13.43 2.53 8.85
C PRO A 167 -14.95 2.51 8.69
N ASP A 168 -15.55 3.68 8.48
CA ASP A 168 -16.99 3.77 8.20
C ASP A 168 -17.36 2.83 7.06
N LEU A 169 -18.30 1.91 7.33
CA LEU A 169 -18.69 0.88 6.37
C LEU A 169 -19.24 1.46 5.07
N SER A 170 -19.74 2.69 5.08
CA SER A 170 -20.16 3.39 3.86
C SER A 170 -19.03 3.52 2.84
N VAL A 171 -17.77 3.57 3.26
CA VAL A 171 -16.60 3.61 2.34
C VAL A 171 -16.43 2.29 1.58
N MET A 172 -16.85 1.17 2.19
CA MET A 172 -16.85 -0.15 1.54
C MET A 172 -18.14 -0.38 0.76
N GLN A 173 -19.29 -0.04 1.34
CA GLN A 173 -20.62 -0.28 0.77
C GLN A 173 -20.90 0.64 -0.44
N LYS A 174 -20.49 1.91 -0.37
CA LYS A 174 -20.77 2.89 -1.42
C LYS A 174 -19.59 3.00 -2.37
N VAL A 175 -19.93 3.25 -3.63
CA VAL A 175 -18.98 3.54 -4.68
C VAL A 175 -18.62 5.02 -4.66
N THR A 176 -17.33 5.33 -4.72
CA THR A 176 -16.87 6.73 -4.77
C THR A 176 -16.65 7.19 -6.21
N TRP A 177 -17.28 8.28 -6.61
CA TRP A 177 -17.10 8.91 -7.92
C TRP A 177 -16.29 10.19 -7.79
N SER A 178 -15.27 10.36 -8.64
CA SER A 178 -14.47 11.58 -8.68
C SER A 178 -15.11 12.59 -9.65
N THR A 179 -15.27 13.83 -9.21
CA THR A 179 -15.75 14.92 -10.08
C THR A 179 -14.94 16.20 -9.83
N LYS A 180 -14.86 17.07 -10.84
CA LYS A 180 -14.18 18.37 -10.75
C LYS A 180 -15.17 19.45 -10.33
N ALA A 181 -14.83 20.23 -9.32
CA ALA A 181 -15.54 21.45 -8.98
C ALA A 181 -14.77 22.67 -9.51
N ASN A 182 -15.40 23.52 -10.32
CA ASN A 182 -14.90 24.87 -10.56
C ASN A 182 -15.28 25.81 -9.41
N ASN A 183 -16.41 25.53 -8.73
CA ASN A 183 -16.82 26.18 -7.49
C ASN A 183 -17.25 25.09 -6.48
N SER A 184 -16.33 24.73 -5.60
CA SER A 184 -16.49 23.62 -4.64
C SER A 184 -17.68 23.83 -3.72
N ALA A 185 -17.95 25.06 -3.27
CA ALA A 185 -19.04 25.35 -2.35
C ALA A 185 -20.42 25.15 -3.00
N GLN A 186 -20.59 25.64 -4.23
CA GLN A 186 -21.84 25.47 -4.98
C GLN A 186 -22.08 24.00 -5.34
N MET A 187 -21.04 23.28 -5.75
CA MET A 187 -21.16 21.86 -6.10
C MET A 187 -21.48 20.99 -4.89
N VAL A 188 -20.85 21.24 -3.74
CA VAL A 188 -21.20 20.58 -2.47
C VAL A 188 -22.66 20.87 -2.10
N GLY A 189 -23.14 22.10 -2.31
CA GLY A 189 -24.54 22.45 -2.09
C GLY A 189 -25.51 21.62 -2.94
N ILE A 190 -25.20 21.42 -4.22
CA ILE A 190 -26.01 20.60 -5.14
C ILE A 190 -25.96 19.11 -4.76
N LEU A 191 -24.76 18.57 -4.50
CA LEU A 191 -24.59 17.16 -4.15
C LEU A 191 -25.23 16.80 -2.79
N LYS A 192 -25.30 17.76 -1.85
CA LYS A 192 -26.04 17.58 -0.60
C LYS A 192 -27.55 17.46 -0.84
N GLN A 193 -28.11 18.10 -1.88
CA GLN A 193 -29.53 17.96 -2.24
C GLN A 193 -29.86 16.58 -2.83
N THR A 194 -28.88 15.89 -3.42
CA THR A 194 -29.05 14.54 -3.97
C THR A 194 -28.84 13.42 -2.95
N HIS A 195 -28.77 13.74 -1.65
CA HIS A 195 -28.49 12.80 -0.56
C HIS A 195 -27.19 11.99 -0.80
N SER A 196 -26.24 12.55 -1.54
CA SER A 196 -24.96 11.93 -1.84
C SER A 196 -23.94 12.35 -0.79
N ASP A 197 -23.18 11.38 -0.27
CA ASP A 197 -22.02 11.69 0.56
C ASP A 197 -20.91 12.27 -0.34
N VAL A 198 -20.33 13.40 0.10
CA VAL A 198 -19.30 14.10 -0.67
C VAL A 198 -17.95 13.85 -0.02
N SER A 199 -16.89 13.87 -0.82
CA SER A 199 -15.54 13.54 -0.41
C SER A 199 -14.54 14.39 -1.20
N ALA A 200 -13.55 15.00 -0.53
CA ALA A 200 -12.59 15.92 -1.16
C ALA A 200 -11.17 15.72 -0.66
N VAL A 201 -10.24 16.15 -1.52
CA VAL A 201 -8.82 15.94 -1.36
C VAL A 201 -8.27 17.03 -0.49
N LEU A 202 -7.59 16.64 0.57
CA LEU A 202 -6.80 17.55 1.37
C LEU A 202 -5.33 17.22 1.18
N THR A 203 -4.53 18.27 1.07
CA THR A 203 -3.08 18.18 0.97
C THR A 203 -2.46 18.90 2.16
N PRO A 204 -1.23 18.52 2.57
CA PRO A 204 -0.49 19.21 3.62
C PRO A 204 0.17 20.51 3.11
N PHE A 205 -0.40 21.10 2.05
CA PHE A 205 0.17 22.22 1.31
C PHE A 205 -0.82 23.38 1.26
N VAL A 206 -0.30 24.59 1.44
CA VAL A 206 -1.10 25.82 1.29
C VAL A 206 -0.56 26.61 0.11
N SER A 207 -1.42 26.91 -0.85
CA SER A 207 -1.07 27.70 -2.04
C SER A 207 -0.59 29.09 -1.66
N VAL A 208 0.52 29.51 -2.26
CA VAL A 208 0.92 30.90 -2.35
C VAL A 208 0.06 31.53 -3.45
N ASP A 209 -1.18 31.89 -3.11
CA ASP A 209 -2.09 32.56 -4.04
C ASP A 209 -1.75 34.07 -4.16
N ASN A 210 -2.45 34.77 -5.06
CA ASN A 210 -2.30 36.23 -5.22
C ASN A 210 -2.77 37.04 -3.99
N ASN A 211 -3.38 36.38 -2.99
CA ASN A 211 -3.85 36.99 -1.75
C ASN A 211 -2.95 36.55 -0.57
N THR A 212 -1.64 36.77 -0.77
CA THR A 212 -0.49 36.46 0.10
C THR A 212 -0.66 36.80 1.60
N ARG A 213 -1.68 37.57 2.00
CA ARG A 213 -2.05 37.79 3.41
C ARG A 213 -2.39 36.52 4.16
N ASN A 214 -3.21 35.62 3.60
CA ASN A 214 -3.58 34.38 4.29
C ASN A 214 -2.38 33.44 4.44
N PHE A 215 -1.51 33.40 3.44
CA PHE A 215 -0.26 32.65 3.50
C PHE A 215 0.67 33.23 4.58
N ALA A 216 0.91 34.55 4.55
CA ALA A 216 1.78 35.23 5.51
C ALA A 216 1.28 35.15 6.96
N GLN A 217 -0.04 35.23 7.19
CA GLN A 217 -0.65 35.07 8.52
C GLN A 217 -0.42 33.68 9.11
N ASN A 218 -0.28 32.66 8.26
CA ASN A 218 -0.03 31.28 8.66
C ASN A 218 1.45 30.90 8.59
N SER A 219 2.38 31.85 8.40
CA SER A 219 3.82 31.57 8.24
C SER A 219 4.38 30.69 9.36
N ALA A 220 3.95 30.91 10.61
CA ALA A 220 4.41 30.15 11.77
C ALA A 220 3.94 28.68 11.79
N LEU A 221 3.01 28.31 10.91
CA LEU A 221 2.50 26.94 10.77
C LEU A 221 3.31 26.12 9.75
N PHE A 222 4.19 26.76 8.98
CA PHE A 222 4.94 26.10 7.92
C PHE A 222 6.30 25.59 8.38
N ILE A 223 6.82 24.61 7.66
CA ILE A 223 8.23 24.23 7.74
C ILE A 223 9.06 25.40 7.25
N HIS A 224 10.07 25.81 8.02
CA HIS A 224 10.97 26.90 7.65
C HIS A 224 12.28 26.38 7.06
N ASP A 225 13.01 27.27 6.38
CA ASP A 225 14.36 26.99 5.92
C ASP A 225 15.30 26.68 7.09
N LYS A 226 16.52 26.18 6.80
CA LYS A 226 17.54 25.84 7.81
C LYS A 226 17.88 27.02 8.74
N GLY A 227 17.61 28.26 8.32
CA GLY A 227 17.83 29.48 9.10
C GLY A 227 16.62 29.92 9.93
N GLY A 228 15.46 29.28 9.78
CA GLY A 228 14.20 29.67 10.42
C GLY A 228 13.64 31.00 9.92
N LYS A 229 14.13 31.54 8.80
CA LYS A 229 13.86 32.92 8.35
C LYS A 229 12.62 33.05 7.50
N ALA A 230 12.32 32.02 6.71
CA ALA A 230 11.18 32.01 5.82
C ALA A 230 10.60 30.60 5.70
N PRO A 231 9.28 30.48 5.40
CA PRO A 231 8.68 29.22 5.01
C PRO A 231 9.41 28.59 3.82
N THR A 232 9.65 27.29 3.91
CA THR A 232 10.11 26.49 2.78
C THR A 232 8.97 26.38 1.77
N LEU A 233 9.27 26.69 0.51
CA LEU A 233 8.32 26.58 -0.60
C LEU A 233 8.69 25.40 -1.50
N THR A 234 7.67 24.74 -2.04
CA THR A 234 7.81 23.70 -3.07
C THR A 234 6.80 23.90 -4.18
N GLY A 235 7.02 23.27 -5.34
CA GLY A 235 6.07 23.29 -6.45
C GLY A 235 4.99 22.22 -6.28
N TRP A 236 3.72 22.59 -6.50
CA TRP A 236 2.59 21.67 -6.46
C TRP A 236 1.46 22.15 -7.36
N TYR A 237 0.96 21.30 -8.27
CA TYR A 237 -0.16 21.56 -9.19
C TYR A 237 -0.13 22.97 -9.85
N GLY A 238 0.99 23.34 -10.46
CA GLY A 238 1.13 24.58 -11.24
C GLY A 238 1.36 25.86 -10.42
N GLY A 239 1.57 25.75 -9.11
CA GLY A 239 1.88 26.90 -8.24
C GLY A 239 2.92 26.58 -7.17
N LEU A 240 3.37 27.63 -6.47
CA LEU A 240 4.19 27.49 -5.27
C LEU A 240 3.31 27.27 -4.06
N VAL A 241 3.74 26.38 -3.17
CA VAL A 241 3.03 26.07 -1.93
C VAL A 241 3.99 26.09 -0.74
N GLY A 242 3.47 26.46 0.43
CA GLY A 242 4.13 26.25 1.72
C GLY A 242 3.74 24.89 2.30
N ILE A 243 4.66 24.26 3.03
CA ILE A 243 4.47 22.93 3.62
C ILE A 243 4.10 23.11 5.09
N LEU A 244 2.97 22.53 5.52
CA LEU A 244 2.55 22.56 6.92
C LEU A 244 3.50 21.73 7.80
N ASP A 245 3.93 22.30 8.92
CA ASP A 245 4.77 21.64 9.91
C ASP A 245 3.91 20.90 10.93
N PHE A 246 3.64 19.61 10.71
CA PHE A 246 2.90 18.79 11.66
C PHE A 246 3.69 18.38 12.90
N SER A 247 4.99 18.72 13.02
CA SER A 247 5.70 18.61 14.29
C SER A 247 5.32 19.73 15.26
N ASN A 248 4.77 20.84 14.75
CA ASN A 248 4.25 21.95 15.54
C ASN A 248 2.80 21.67 15.99
N PRO A 249 2.53 21.58 17.31
CA PRO A 249 1.18 21.35 17.84
C PRO A 249 0.14 22.39 17.39
N LYS A 250 0.55 23.66 17.17
CA LYS A 250 -0.36 24.70 16.69
C LYS A 250 -0.84 24.43 15.27
N THR A 251 0.03 23.90 14.42
CA THR A 251 -0.33 23.48 13.07
C THR A 251 -1.31 22.32 13.11
N GLN A 252 -1.10 21.34 14.00
CA GLN A 252 -2.01 20.22 14.17
C GLN A 252 -3.41 20.69 14.60
N GLU A 253 -3.49 21.59 15.58
CA GLU A 253 -4.76 22.15 16.07
C GLU A 253 -5.47 22.98 15.00
N TRP A 254 -4.74 23.87 14.32
CA TRP A 254 -5.28 24.65 13.20
C TRP A 254 -5.83 23.75 12.10
N TYR A 255 -5.10 22.70 11.73
CA TYR A 255 -5.51 21.76 10.69
C TYR A 255 -6.76 20.98 11.12
N LYS A 256 -6.80 20.49 12.37
CA LYS A 256 -7.99 19.83 12.93
C LYS A 256 -9.22 20.72 12.91
N GLN A 257 -9.09 22.00 13.29
CA GLN A 257 -10.19 22.95 13.21
C GLN A 257 -10.70 23.11 11.76
N LYS A 258 -9.79 23.16 10.78
CA LYS A 258 -10.20 23.17 9.36
C LYS A 258 -10.90 21.89 8.94
N LEU A 259 -10.46 20.72 9.41
CA LEU A 259 -11.18 19.47 9.17
C LEU A 259 -12.60 19.50 9.77
N GLU A 260 -12.76 20.08 10.96
CA GLU A 260 -14.07 20.22 11.61
C GLU A 260 -14.99 21.19 10.88
N ASP A 261 -14.45 22.31 10.38
CA ASP A 261 -15.17 23.24 9.50
C ASP A 261 -15.64 22.55 8.21
N MET A 262 -14.93 21.51 7.78
CA MET A 262 -15.18 20.75 6.55
C MET A 262 -15.96 19.43 6.76
N LYS A 263 -16.54 19.19 7.95
CA LYS A 263 -17.28 17.96 8.29
C LYS A 263 -18.13 17.43 7.12
N ASN A 264 -17.94 16.13 6.83
CA ASN A 264 -18.54 15.30 5.75
C ASN A 264 -17.81 15.28 4.40
N VAL A 265 -16.48 15.33 4.39
CA VAL A 265 -15.71 15.38 3.13
C VAL A 265 -14.34 14.67 3.27
N ILE A 266 -14.17 13.44 2.76
CA ILE A 266 -12.85 12.74 2.69
C ILE A 266 -12.69 11.98 1.36
N GLY A 267 -11.87 12.43 0.39
CA GLY A 267 -11.57 11.61 -0.79
C GLY A 267 -10.51 12.15 -1.75
N GLY A 268 -9.74 11.25 -2.38
CA GLY A 268 -8.55 11.50 -3.23
C GLY A 268 -8.80 11.97 -4.68
N ASN A 269 -7.73 12.35 -5.38
CA ASN A 269 -7.74 12.84 -6.77
C ASN A 269 -8.13 11.77 -7.81
N GLY A 270 -8.65 12.23 -8.96
CA GLY A 270 -8.67 11.47 -10.21
C GLY A 270 -7.39 11.72 -11.00
N PHE A 271 -6.83 10.67 -11.59
CA PHE A 271 -5.67 10.77 -12.48
C PHE A 271 -6.02 11.62 -13.70
N LYS A 272 -5.25 12.69 -13.94
CA LYS A 272 -5.18 13.36 -15.24
C LYS A 272 -3.73 13.40 -15.71
N GLY A 273 -3.53 13.23 -17.00
CA GLY A 273 -2.24 13.47 -17.67
C GLY A 273 -1.78 14.91 -17.54
N ASP A 274 -0.54 15.17 -17.95
CA ASP A 274 0.23 16.40 -17.65
C ASP A 274 -0.37 17.72 -18.16
N ASN A 275 -1.31 17.67 -19.09
CA ASN A 275 -1.81 18.88 -19.75
C ASN A 275 -3.18 19.38 -19.28
N PHE A 276 -3.74 18.85 -18.17
CA PHE A 276 -4.97 19.34 -17.48
C PHE A 276 -6.25 19.54 -18.34
N ASN A 277 -6.19 19.34 -19.66
CA ASN A 277 -7.22 19.70 -20.65
C ASN A 277 -7.73 18.51 -21.46
N GLU A 278 -7.08 17.35 -21.42
CA GLU A 278 -7.55 16.13 -22.11
C GLU A 278 -7.70 14.98 -21.12
N THR A 279 -8.89 14.38 -21.09
CA THR A 279 -9.12 13.11 -20.39
C THR A 279 -8.58 12.01 -21.30
N LEU A 280 -7.35 11.56 -21.07
CA LEU A 280 -6.87 10.34 -21.70
C LEU A 280 -7.56 9.16 -21.02
N LEU A 281 -8.45 8.49 -21.75
CA LEU A 281 -9.08 7.27 -21.28
C LEU A 281 -8.06 6.11 -21.36
N PRO A 282 -7.95 5.27 -20.31
CA PRO A 282 -7.29 3.99 -20.39
C PRO A 282 -7.79 3.16 -21.58
N ASP A 283 -6.96 2.21 -22.02
CA ASP A 283 -7.42 1.17 -22.93
C ASP A 283 -8.66 0.45 -22.35
N ARG A 284 -9.58 0.06 -23.23
CA ARG A 284 -10.85 -0.55 -22.84
C ARG A 284 -10.65 -1.84 -22.06
N GLU A 285 -9.75 -2.71 -22.49
CA GLU A 285 -9.43 -3.96 -21.79
C GLU A 285 -8.89 -3.64 -20.39
N LEU A 286 -7.98 -2.66 -20.29
CA LEU A 286 -7.41 -2.26 -19.01
C LEU A 286 -8.50 -1.75 -18.05
N TYR A 287 -9.44 -0.92 -18.52
CA TYR A 287 -10.55 -0.47 -17.68
C TYR A 287 -11.41 -1.64 -17.20
N ILE A 288 -11.75 -2.58 -18.10
CA ILE A 288 -12.55 -3.77 -17.77
C ILE A 288 -11.85 -4.65 -16.73
N ARG A 289 -10.57 -5.00 -16.95
CA ARG A 289 -9.81 -5.85 -16.03
C ARG A 289 -9.58 -5.15 -14.68
N TRP A 290 -9.38 -3.83 -14.68
CA TRP A 290 -9.26 -3.06 -13.44
C TRP A 290 -10.58 -3.00 -12.66
N LEU A 291 -11.69 -2.76 -13.35
CA LEU A 291 -13.04 -2.80 -12.78
C LEU A 291 -13.30 -4.16 -12.11
N GLN A 292 -12.98 -5.26 -12.80
CA GLN A 292 -13.12 -6.62 -12.29
C GLN A 292 -12.32 -6.83 -11.00
N VAL A 293 -11.07 -6.39 -10.92
CA VAL A 293 -10.26 -6.48 -9.69
C VAL A 293 -10.86 -5.62 -8.58
N ALA A 294 -11.17 -4.36 -8.87
CA ALA A 294 -11.67 -3.38 -7.91
C ALA A 294 -12.99 -3.81 -7.24
N THR A 295 -13.83 -4.57 -7.96
CA THR A 295 -15.05 -5.18 -7.41
C THR A 295 -14.77 -5.93 -6.11
N TYR A 296 -13.65 -6.66 -6.02
CA TYR A 296 -13.28 -7.51 -4.88
C TYR A 296 -12.37 -6.84 -3.85
N LEU A 297 -11.98 -5.58 -4.06
CA LEU A 297 -11.17 -4.83 -3.11
C LEU A 297 -12.05 -4.06 -2.10
N PRO A 298 -11.50 -3.70 -0.92
CA PRO A 298 -12.29 -3.06 0.14
C PRO A 298 -12.93 -1.74 -0.30
N VAL A 299 -12.26 -0.98 -1.17
CA VAL A 299 -12.73 0.33 -1.66
C VAL A 299 -12.83 0.30 -3.16
N MET A 300 -13.98 0.75 -3.69
CA MET A 300 -14.21 0.91 -5.12
C MET A 300 -14.42 2.38 -5.46
N LYS A 301 -13.51 2.92 -6.27
CA LYS A 301 -13.49 4.32 -6.66
C LYS A 301 -13.34 4.46 -8.17
N PHE A 302 -14.20 5.27 -8.77
CA PHE A 302 -14.13 5.65 -10.18
C PHE A 302 -13.53 7.05 -10.30
N SER A 303 -12.35 7.12 -10.90
CA SER A 303 -11.76 8.39 -11.37
C SER A 303 -12.20 8.75 -12.78
N ILE A 304 -12.53 7.74 -13.58
CA ILE A 304 -13.07 7.86 -14.92
C ILE A 304 -14.40 7.09 -14.91
N PRO A 305 -15.54 7.76 -15.11
CA PRO A 305 -16.81 7.08 -15.10
C PRO A 305 -17.01 6.25 -16.38
N PRO A 306 -17.80 5.16 -16.32
CA PRO A 306 -17.98 4.26 -17.45
C PRO A 306 -18.74 4.91 -18.62
N TRP A 307 -19.59 5.92 -18.35
CA TRP A 307 -20.32 6.65 -19.38
C TRP A 307 -19.43 7.59 -20.23
N ASP A 308 -18.17 7.81 -19.83
CA ASP A 308 -17.19 8.47 -20.70
C ASP A 308 -16.71 7.56 -21.84
N TYR A 309 -16.98 6.24 -21.75
CA TYR A 309 -16.74 5.27 -22.83
C TYR A 309 -18.00 5.07 -23.69
N ASP A 310 -18.95 4.26 -23.21
CA ASP A 310 -20.19 3.90 -23.93
C ASP A 310 -21.19 3.12 -23.03
N GLU A 311 -22.35 2.77 -23.59
CA GLU A 311 -23.42 2.01 -22.91
C GLU A 311 -23.00 0.57 -22.52
N GLU A 312 -22.10 -0.06 -23.27
CA GLU A 312 -21.59 -1.41 -22.94
C GLU A 312 -20.77 -1.36 -21.65
N MET A 313 -19.90 -0.36 -21.51
CA MET A 313 -19.13 -0.14 -20.28
C MET A 313 -20.03 0.19 -19.08
N VAL A 314 -21.09 0.96 -19.28
CA VAL A 314 -22.10 1.22 -18.24
C VAL A 314 -22.80 -0.07 -17.81
N THR A 315 -23.19 -0.91 -18.77
CA THR A 315 -23.87 -2.20 -18.51
C THR A 315 -22.97 -3.15 -17.74
N LEU A 316 -21.72 -3.31 -18.19
CA LEU A 316 -20.72 -4.12 -17.50
C LEU A 316 -20.46 -3.62 -16.07
N THR A 317 -20.36 -2.30 -15.88
CA THR A 317 -20.19 -1.69 -14.56
C THR A 317 -21.35 -2.05 -13.65
N LYS A 318 -22.60 -1.98 -14.12
CA LYS A 318 -23.77 -2.38 -13.31
C LYS A 318 -23.68 -3.84 -12.87
N THR A 319 -23.33 -4.77 -13.77
CA THR A 319 -23.13 -6.19 -13.42
C THR A 319 -22.05 -6.36 -12.35
N MET A 320 -20.95 -5.62 -12.45
CA MET A 320 -19.87 -5.66 -11.45
C MET A 320 -20.28 -5.06 -10.11
N LEU A 321 -21.17 -4.05 -10.10
CA LEU A 321 -21.74 -3.50 -8.88
C LEU A 321 -22.71 -4.48 -8.19
N GLU A 322 -23.54 -5.19 -8.94
CA GLU A 322 -24.37 -6.28 -8.40
C GLU A 322 -23.51 -7.38 -7.78
N LYS A 323 -22.41 -7.77 -8.47
CA LYS A 323 -21.44 -8.72 -7.89
C LYS A 323 -20.80 -8.15 -6.62
N ARG A 324 -20.44 -6.85 -6.60
CA ARG A 324 -19.91 -6.18 -5.41
C ARG A 324 -20.88 -6.31 -4.23
N GLU A 325 -22.17 -6.03 -4.44
CA GLU A 325 -23.19 -6.15 -3.39
C GLU A 325 -23.22 -7.57 -2.79
N SER A 326 -23.10 -8.61 -3.61
CA SER A 326 -23.07 -10.00 -3.14
C SER A 326 -21.86 -10.33 -2.25
N ILE A 327 -20.73 -9.65 -2.42
CA ILE A 327 -19.50 -9.90 -1.65
C ILE A 327 -19.31 -8.95 -0.46
N LEU A 328 -20.09 -7.86 -0.36
CA LEU A 328 -19.99 -6.89 0.74
C LEU A 328 -20.03 -7.54 2.13
N PRO A 329 -20.92 -8.52 2.42
CA PRO A 329 -20.91 -9.19 3.72
C PRO A 329 -19.58 -9.87 4.07
N LEU A 330 -18.88 -10.40 3.06
CA LEU A 330 -17.56 -11.03 3.23
C LEU A 330 -16.47 -9.98 3.50
N LEU A 331 -16.51 -8.84 2.79
CA LEU A 331 -15.60 -7.71 3.03
C LEU A 331 -15.80 -7.11 4.43
N GLU A 332 -17.04 -6.94 4.87
CA GLU A 332 -17.36 -6.44 6.21
C GLU A 332 -16.89 -7.40 7.31
N LYS A 333 -17.10 -8.71 7.11
CA LYS A 333 -16.58 -9.73 8.01
C LYS A 333 -15.06 -9.64 8.10
N ALA A 334 -14.37 -9.57 6.97
CA ALA A 334 -12.92 -9.47 6.92
C ALA A 334 -12.40 -8.16 7.55
N ALA A 335 -13.15 -7.04 7.46
CA ALA A 335 -12.84 -5.79 8.13
C ALA A 335 -12.93 -5.90 9.66
N ARG A 336 -13.94 -6.61 10.19
CA ARG A 336 -14.03 -6.90 11.64
C ARG A 336 -12.90 -7.81 12.12
N GLU A 337 -12.50 -8.78 11.30
CA GLU A 337 -11.33 -9.62 11.59
C GLU A 337 -10.03 -8.79 11.62
N ALA A 338 -9.93 -7.77 10.75
CA ALA A 338 -8.81 -6.84 10.75
C ALA A 338 -8.76 -5.99 12.04
N GLU A 339 -9.89 -5.48 12.51
CA GLU A 339 -9.95 -4.75 13.78
C GLU A 339 -9.57 -5.66 14.98
N HIS A 340 -10.16 -6.85 15.06
CA HIS A 340 -10.03 -7.69 16.26
C HIS A 340 -8.68 -8.45 16.32
N TYR A 341 -8.29 -9.08 15.21
CA TYR A 341 -7.09 -9.92 15.11
C TYR A 341 -5.93 -9.23 14.41
N GLY A 342 -6.16 -8.07 13.80
CA GLY A 342 -5.19 -7.44 12.92
C GLY A 342 -5.04 -8.17 11.59
N ALA A 343 -5.95 -9.07 11.18
CA ALA A 343 -5.87 -9.83 9.91
C ALA A 343 -5.99 -8.91 8.67
N PRO A 344 -5.37 -9.21 7.52
CA PRO A 344 -5.56 -8.40 6.33
C PRO A 344 -6.96 -8.67 5.75
N ILE A 345 -7.58 -7.67 5.13
CA ILE A 345 -8.88 -7.88 4.46
C ILE A 345 -8.69 -8.71 3.19
N ILE A 346 -7.70 -8.32 2.39
CA ILE A 346 -7.25 -9.05 1.19
C ILE A 346 -6.02 -9.87 1.54
N ARG A 347 -6.11 -11.19 1.35
CA ARG A 347 -5.10 -12.11 1.87
C ARG A 347 -4.37 -12.83 0.73
N PRO A 348 -3.06 -13.05 0.86
CA PRO A 348 -2.35 -13.94 -0.06
C PRO A 348 -2.79 -15.39 0.16
N LEU A 349 -2.57 -16.27 -0.82
CA LEU A 349 -2.98 -17.67 -0.72
C LEU A 349 -2.32 -18.42 0.44
N TRP A 350 -1.05 -18.11 0.75
CA TRP A 350 -0.37 -18.69 1.90
C TRP A 350 -1.06 -18.37 3.25
N TRP A 351 -2.02 -17.44 3.28
CA TRP A 351 -2.81 -17.19 4.48
C TRP A 351 -3.63 -18.41 4.94
N VAL A 352 -4.16 -19.19 4.00
CA VAL A 352 -4.88 -20.44 4.30
C VAL A 352 -3.97 -21.66 4.21
N SER A 353 -2.87 -21.57 3.47
CA SER A 353 -1.89 -22.67 3.29
C SER A 353 -0.45 -22.18 3.52
N PRO A 354 -0.04 -21.88 4.76
CA PRO A 354 1.22 -21.17 5.06
C PRO A 354 2.50 -21.98 4.87
N THR A 355 2.38 -23.29 4.62
CA THR A 355 3.51 -24.21 4.41
C THR A 355 3.54 -24.78 2.99
N ASP A 356 2.56 -24.46 2.17
CA ASP A 356 2.41 -24.92 0.80
C ASP A 356 3.29 -24.06 -0.13
N GLN A 357 4.23 -24.70 -0.83
CA GLN A 357 5.23 -24.00 -1.64
C GLN A 357 4.61 -23.27 -2.85
N ASP A 358 3.57 -23.84 -3.46
CA ASP A 358 2.87 -23.19 -4.56
C ASP A 358 2.09 -21.98 -4.05
N ALA A 359 1.35 -22.13 -2.93
CA ALA A 359 0.62 -21.02 -2.31
C ALA A 359 1.53 -19.86 -1.86
N LEU A 360 2.76 -20.17 -1.44
CA LEU A 360 3.77 -19.18 -1.03
C LEU A 360 4.35 -18.40 -2.21
N ALA A 361 4.37 -19.00 -3.41
CA ALA A 361 4.94 -18.41 -4.62
C ALA A 361 3.94 -17.58 -5.44
N VAL A 362 2.64 -17.80 -5.26
CA VAL A 362 1.57 -17.10 -6.01
C VAL A 362 1.48 -15.62 -5.61
N GLY A 363 1.67 -14.75 -6.60
CA GLY A 363 1.58 -13.28 -6.45
C GLY A 363 0.47 -12.61 -7.27
N ASN A 364 -0.25 -13.37 -8.10
CA ASN A 364 -1.26 -12.89 -9.04
C ASN A 364 -2.69 -13.32 -8.68
N GLN A 365 -2.89 -13.93 -7.50
CA GLN A 365 -4.18 -14.33 -6.97
C GLN A 365 -4.30 -13.84 -5.53
N PHE A 366 -5.53 -13.61 -5.06
CA PHE A 366 -5.77 -13.22 -3.69
C PHE A 366 -7.07 -13.80 -3.15
N LEU A 367 -7.21 -13.78 -1.84
CA LEU A 367 -8.41 -14.16 -1.11
C LEU A 367 -9.11 -12.91 -0.56
N VAL A 368 -10.43 -12.90 -0.61
CA VAL A 368 -11.26 -12.00 0.19
C VAL A 368 -11.68 -12.78 1.44
N GLY A 369 -11.16 -12.37 2.60
CA GLY A 369 -11.23 -13.21 3.79
C GLY A 369 -10.49 -14.54 3.57
N GLU A 370 -11.11 -15.67 3.89
CA GLU A 370 -10.53 -17.02 3.73
C GLU A 370 -11.27 -17.91 2.72
N THR A 371 -12.43 -17.46 2.22
CA THR A 371 -13.40 -18.34 1.54
C THR A 371 -13.68 -17.98 0.09
N LEU A 372 -13.13 -16.86 -0.42
CA LEU A 372 -13.32 -16.45 -1.81
C LEU A 372 -11.96 -16.17 -2.44
N LEU A 373 -11.56 -16.99 -3.39
CA LEU A 373 -10.37 -16.80 -4.20
C LEU A 373 -10.72 -16.01 -5.45
N VAL A 374 -9.88 -15.04 -5.80
CA VAL A 374 -9.99 -14.20 -6.99
C VAL A 374 -8.70 -14.34 -7.79
N ALA A 375 -8.82 -14.70 -9.06
CA ALA A 375 -7.72 -14.89 -10.00
C ALA A 375 -7.92 -13.97 -11.22
N PRO A 376 -7.48 -12.71 -11.14
CA PRO A 376 -7.65 -11.75 -12.22
C PRO A 376 -6.70 -12.01 -13.40
N VAL A 377 -7.13 -11.60 -14.59
CA VAL A 377 -6.25 -11.46 -15.75
C VAL A 377 -5.51 -10.13 -15.64
N LEU A 378 -4.18 -10.19 -15.65
CA LEU A 378 -3.31 -9.01 -15.43
C LEU A 378 -2.51 -8.57 -16.66
N MET A 379 -2.51 -9.38 -17.73
CA MET A 379 -1.73 -9.13 -18.94
C MET A 379 -2.64 -8.82 -20.12
N PRO A 380 -2.32 -7.81 -20.96
CA PRO A 380 -3.14 -7.46 -22.13
C PRO A 380 -3.33 -8.63 -23.10
N GLY A 381 -4.50 -8.74 -23.71
CA GLY A 381 -4.86 -9.76 -24.70
C GLY A 381 -4.92 -11.18 -24.15
N THR A 382 -4.88 -11.36 -22.83
CA THR A 382 -4.85 -12.69 -22.20
C THR A 382 -6.27 -13.20 -21.95
N THR A 383 -6.54 -14.43 -22.41
CA THR A 383 -7.81 -15.13 -22.20
C THR A 383 -7.65 -16.48 -21.51
N GLU A 384 -6.41 -16.88 -21.18
CA GLU A 384 -6.09 -18.08 -20.44
C GLU A 384 -5.03 -17.77 -19.38
N ILE A 385 -5.26 -18.23 -18.15
CA ILE A 385 -4.34 -18.05 -17.02
C ILE A 385 -4.14 -19.37 -16.27
N ASP A 386 -3.00 -19.51 -15.61
CA ASP A 386 -2.78 -20.58 -14.64
C ASP A 386 -3.29 -20.14 -13.27
N ILE A 387 -4.07 -21.02 -12.61
CA ILE A 387 -4.69 -20.74 -11.31
C ILE A 387 -4.30 -21.84 -10.33
N TYR A 388 -3.70 -21.48 -9.20
CA TYR A 388 -3.50 -22.41 -8.10
C TYR A 388 -4.68 -22.39 -7.14
N LEU A 389 -5.21 -23.57 -6.80
CA LEU A 389 -6.20 -23.74 -5.74
C LEU A 389 -5.49 -24.26 -4.49
N PRO A 390 -5.52 -23.53 -3.37
CA PRO A 390 -4.94 -24.01 -2.10
C PRO A 390 -5.80 -25.13 -1.50
N GLU A 391 -5.39 -25.69 -0.37
CA GLU A 391 -6.12 -26.78 0.30
C GLU A 391 -7.61 -26.45 0.55
N GLY A 392 -8.47 -27.44 0.30
CA GLY A 392 -9.92 -27.36 0.46
C GLY A 392 -10.65 -27.88 -0.78
N THR A 393 -11.96 -27.67 -0.83
CA THR A 393 -12.78 -27.87 -2.03
C THR A 393 -13.27 -26.50 -2.49
N TRP A 394 -13.10 -26.20 -3.77
CA TRP A 394 -13.33 -24.88 -4.33
C TRP A 394 -14.35 -24.97 -5.47
N HIS A 395 -15.47 -24.27 -5.31
CA HIS A 395 -16.50 -24.14 -6.31
C HIS A 395 -16.11 -23.06 -7.32
N ASP A 396 -15.95 -23.44 -8.59
CA ASP A 396 -15.68 -22.59 -9.73
C ASP A 396 -16.97 -21.88 -10.19
N GLU A 397 -17.01 -20.57 -10.03
CA GLU A 397 -18.19 -19.75 -10.34
C GLU A 397 -18.43 -19.55 -11.84
N ILE A 398 -17.44 -19.81 -12.70
CA ILE A 398 -17.59 -19.68 -14.16
C ILE A 398 -18.12 -20.98 -14.77
N ASN A 399 -17.55 -22.11 -14.35
CA ASN A 399 -17.91 -23.42 -14.91
C ASN A 399 -18.94 -24.19 -14.07
N ASP A 400 -19.37 -23.65 -12.93
CA ASP A 400 -20.32 -24.27 -11.99
C ASP A 400 -19.84 -25.68 -11.59
N LYS A 401 -18.60 -25.77 -11.12
CA LYS A 401 -17.92 -27.03 -10.86
C LYS A 401 -17.05 -26.99 -9.62
N ASP A 402 -17.10 -28.05 -8.82
CA ASP A 402 -16.18 -28.22 -7.69
C ASP A 402 -14.82 -28.81 -8.13
N TRP A 403 -13.76 -28.26 -7.55
CA TRP A 403 -12.39 -28.72 -7.71
C TRP A 403 -11.79 -29.03 -6.34
N ASP A 404 -11.02 -30.10 -6.26
CA ASP A 404 -10.16 -30.33 -5.11
C ASP A 404 -9.01 -29.30 -5.08
N GLY A 405 -8.55 -28.95 -3.90
CA GLY A 405 -7.42 -28.04 -3.71
C GLY A 405 -6.05 -28.69 -3.96
N ARG A 406 -5.00 -27.95 -3.64
CA ARG A 406 -3.59 -28.33 -3.83
C ARG A 406 -3.25 -28.72 -5.27
N GLN A 407 -3.79 -27.98 -6.23
CA GLN A 407 -3.54 -28.23 -7.64
C GLN A 407 -3.55 -26.95 -8.47
N TRP A 408 -2.86 -27.02 -9.61
CA TRP A 408 -2.88 -26.01 -10.64
C TRP A 408 -3.93 -26.35 -11.71
N LEU A 409 -4.87 -25.44 -11.93
CA LEU A 409 -5.69 -25.41 -13.14
C LEU A 409 -4.88 -24.70 -14.23
N LYS A 410 -4.39 -25.47 -15.20
CA LYS A 410 -3.55 -24.97 -16.29
C LYS A 410 -4.39 -24.47 -17.47
N SER A 411 -3.97 -23.37 -18.08
CA SER A 411 -4.67 -22.78 -19.24
C SER A 411 -6.17 -22.57 -19.00
N TYR A 412 -6.51 -22.08 -17.80
CA TYR A 412 -7.90 -21.83 -17.41
C TYR A 412 -8.45 -20.64 -18.19
N LYS A 413 -9.56 -20.83 -18.91
CA LYS A 413 -10.17 -19.81 -19.77
C LYS A 413 -10.91 -18.74 -18.98
N VAL A 414 -10.60 -17.48 -19.26
CA VAL A 414 -11.23 -16.29 -18.67
C VAL A 414 -11.48 -15.24 -19.76
N GLU A 415 -12.71 -15.20 -20.26
CA GLU A 415 -13.10 -14.22 -21.28
C GLU A 415 -13.02 -12.78 -20.77
N LEU A 416 -13.05 -11.80 -21.69
CA LEU A 416 -12.88 -10.38 -21.36
C LEU A 416 -13.85 -9.90 -20.26
N HIS A 417 -15.12 -10.31 -20.34
CA HIS A 417 -16.17 -9.90 -19.39
C HIS A 417 -16.27 -10.80 -18.16
N GLN A 418 -15.35 -11.76 -17.98
CA GLN A 418 -15.29 -12.66 -16.85
C GLN A 418 -14.08 -12.37 -15.96
N ILE A 419 -14.20 -12.75 -14.69
CA ILE A 419 -13.08 -12.83 -13.75
C ILE A 419 -13.20 -14.16 -13.02
N ALA A 420 -12.12 -14.94 -12.97
CA ALA A 420 -12.14 -16.24 -12.33
C ALA A 420 -12.23 -16.05 -10.81
N THR A 421 -13.26 -16.64 -10.22
CA THR A 421 -13.47 -16.66 -8.78
C THR A 421 -13.86 -18.05 -8.33
N PHE A 422 -13.40 -18.41 -7.14
CA PHE A 422 -13.69 -19.71 -6.55
C PHE A 422 -14.14 -19.54 -5.10
N THR A 423 -15.30 -20.09 -4.76
CA THR A 423 -15.82 -20.06 -3.39
C THR A 423 -15.47 -21.36 -2.69
N GLN A 424 -14.90 -21.29 -1.50
CA GLN A 424 -14.62 -22.48 -0.72
C GLN A 424 -15.95 -23.15 -0.33
N ALA A 425 -16.14 -24.40 -0.75
CA ALA A 425 -17.30 -25.18 -0.38
C ALA A 425 -17.28 -25.34 1.15
N ARG A 426 -18.39 -25.02 1.81
CA ARG A 426 -18.50 -25.24 3.26
C ARG A 426 -18.33 -26.73 3.52
N THR A 427 -17.40 -27.09 4.39
CA THR A 427 -17.42 -28.41 5.03
C THR A 427 -18.76 -28.50 5.77
N ILE A 428 -19.67 -29.34 5.26
CA ILE A 428 -21.00 -29.59 5.85
C ILE A 428 -20.84 -30.16 7.26
#